data_AF-A0A0C9WXM7-F1
#
_entry.id   AF-A0A0C9WXM7-F1
#
_cell.length_a   1.000
_cell.length_b   1.000
_cell.length_c   1.000
_cell.angle_alpha   90.00
_cell.angle_beta   90.00
_cell.angle_gamma   90.00
#
_symmetry.space_group_name_H-M   'P 1'
#
loop_
_entity.id
_entity.type
_entity.pdbx_description
1 polymer ?
#
loop_
_entity_poly.entity_id
_entity_poly.type
_entity_poly.pdbx_seq_one_letter_code
_entity_poly.pdbx_strand_id
1 'polypeptide(L)'
;QEKHLEAAKSLKDKFEGANLQLVTNVVEFNSPNLDSNDGTDSAEEFENRDPAIVAADVAAQTYLEQNAKDKYVKSVVSDIDDAPIPVDQVTEMQTLSDEVAVVKKKVQAVNEQAKSRALEVEKLRMERAEAEKAVKMSQVEEDDSTPHHFSCHNLHESFSASENELHLTYKLSAPPSTPKLITLILIFAPKARQLVTAN
;
A
#
# COMPACT_ATOMS: atom_id res chain seq x y z
N GLN A 1 4.08 2.01 -23.44
CA GLN A 1 2.87 1.34 -23.98
C GLN A 1 3.17 -0.05 -24.55
N GLU A 2 4.30 -0.27 -25.21
CA GLU A 2 4.66 -1.56 -25.83
C GLU A 2 4.71 -2.75 -24.85
N LYS A 3 5.25 -2.56 -23.64
CA LYS A 3 5.32 -3.61 -22.61
C LYS A 3 3.95 -4.18 -22.21
N HIS A 4 2.90 -3.36 -22.21
CA HIS A 4 1.54 -3.81 -21.90
C HIS A 4 0.91 -4.56 -23.08
N LEU A 5 1.27 -4.18 -24.30
CA LEU A 5 0.81 -4.86 -25.52
C LEU A 5 1.40 -6.27 -25.60
N GLU A 6 2.68 -6.42 -25.23
CA GLU A 6 3.37 -7.71 -25.22
C GLU A 6 2.88 -8.64 -24.11
N ALA A 7 2.60 -8.09 -22.91
CA ALA A 7 1.97 -8.84 -21.83
C ALA A 7 0.57 -9.35 -22.22
N ALA A 8 -0.23 -8.53 -22.91
CA ALA A 8 -1.56 -8.92 -23.38
C ALA A 8 -1.50 -10.03 -24.44
N LYS A 9 -0.55 -9.96 -25.38
CA LYS A 9 -0.31 -11.03 -26.36
C LYS A 9 0.12 -12.33 -25.69
N SER A 10 1.08 -12.27 -24.75
CA SER A 10 1.53 -13.45 -24.01
C SER A 10 0.41 -14.13 -23.21
N LEU A 11 -0.48 -13.35 -22.61
CA LEU A 11 -1.63 -13.89 -21.88
C LEU A 11 -2.62 -14.59 -22.82
N LYS A 12 -2.87 -13.99 -23.99
CA LYS A 12 -3.74 -14.57 -25.02
C LYS A 12 -3.20 -15.92 -25.50
N ASP A 13 -1.92 -16.00 -25.83
CA ASP A 13 -1.29 -17.23 -26.31
C ASP A 13 -1.34 -18.35 -25.25
N LYS A 14 -1.17 -17.99 -23.97
CA LYS A 14 -1.31 -18.93 -22.86
C LYS A 14 -2.74 -19.42 -22.67
N PHE A 15 -3.73 -18.56 -22.88
CA PHE A 15 -5.13 -18.93 -22.75
C PHE A 15 -5.60 -19.81 -23.92
N GLU A 16 -5.15 -19.53 -25.14
CA GLU A 16 -5.45 -20.36 -26.33
C GLU A 16 -4.71 -21.72 -26.28
N GLY A 17 -3.50 -21.75 -25.71
CA GLY A 17 -2.77 -23.01 -25.48
C GLY A 17 -3.28 -23.84 -24.29
N ALA A 18 -3.96 -23.20 -23.35
CA ALA A 18 -4.64 -23.91 -22.27
C ALA A 18 -5.90 -24.55 -22.85
N ASN A 19 -5.88 -25.87 -23.04
CA ASN A 19 -7.05 -26.66 -23.44
C ASN A 19 -8.07 -26.70 -22.29
N LEU A 20 -8.72 -25.57 -22.05
CA LEU A 20 -9.70 -25.38 -21.00
C LEU A 20 -10.99 -26.09 -21.44
N GLN A 21 -11.16 -27.34 -21.00
CA GLN A 21 -12.36 -28.17 -21.18
C GLN A 21 -13.59 -27.63 -20.43
N LEU A 22 -13.67 -26.32 -20.19
CA LEU A 22 -14.76 -25.66 -19.48
C LEU A 22 -16.10 -25.93 -20.16
N VAL A 23 -16.14 -25.90 -21.50
CA VAL A 23 -17.37 -26.17 -22.25
C VAL A 23 -17.77 -27.65 -22.13
N THR A 24 -16.80 -28.57 -22.16
CA THR A 24 -17.06 -30.01 -22.01
C THR A 24 -17.58 -30.35 -20.61
N ASN A 25 -16.94 -29.81 -19.57
CA ASN A 25 -17.32 -30.04 -18.18
C ASN A 25 -18.71 -29.50 -17.87
N VAL A 26 -19.12 -28.39 -18.49
CA VAL A 26 -20.48 -27.84 -18.34
C VAL A 26 -21.52 -28.76 -19.00
N VAL A 27 -21.18 -29.43 -20.11
CA VAL A 27 -22.08 -30.39 -20.75
C VAL A 27 -22.19 -31.68 -19.94
N GLU A 28 -21.08 -32.19 -19.40
CA GLU A 28 -21.10 -33.36 -18.50
C GLU A 28 -21.88 -33.09 -17.21
N PHE A 29 -21.71 -31.91 -16.60
CA PHE A 29 -22.41 -31.56 -15.36
C PHE A 29 -23.92 -31.37 -15.55
N ASN A 30 -24.35 -30.89 -16.73
CA ASN A 30 -25.77 -30.68 -17.04
C ASN A 30 -26.43 -31.89 -17.70
N SER A 31 -25.69 -32.97 -17.98
CA SER A 31 -26.27 -34.22 -18.47
C SER A 31 -26.83 -35.00 -17.28
N PRO A 32 -28.15 -35.20 -17.17
CA PRO A 32 -28.72 -36.02 -16.11
C PRO A 32 -28.31 -37.48 -16.36
N ASN A 33 -27.27 -37.94 -15.67
CA ASN A 33 -26.94 -39.36 -15.53
C ASN A 33 -28.02 -40.01 -14.64
N LEU A 34 -29.18 -40.29 -15.23
CA LEU A 34 -30.23 -41.13 -14.67
C LEU A 34 -30.18 -42.53 -15.30
N ASP A 35 -29.00 -43.15 -15.30
CA ASP A 35 -28.90 -44.61 -15.41
C ASP A 35 -28.66 -45.19 -14.00
N SER A 36 -29.59 -44.89 -13.09
CA SER A 36 -29.81 -45.73 -11.92
C SER A 36 -30.67 -46.90 -12.35
N ASN A 37 -29.99 -47.91 -12.88
CA ASN A 37 -30.44 -49.29 -12.92
C ASN A 37 -30.69 -49.77 -11.48
N ASP A 38 -31.85 -49.47 -10.92
CA ASP A 38 -32.34 -50.05 -9.67
C ASP A 38 -33.53 -50.96 -9.98
N GLY A 39 -33.29 -52.26 -9.86
CA GLY A 39 -34.25 -53.31 -10.15
C GLY A 39 -35.30 -53.41 -9.06
N THR A 40 -36.36 -52.63 -9.16
CA THR A 40 -37.59 -52.85 -8.39
C THR A 40 -38.68 -53.43 -9.27
N ASP A 41 -38.61 -54.75 -9.46
CA ASP A 41 -39.80 -55.58 -9.63
C ASP A 41 -40.67 -55.42 -8.36
N SER A 42 -41.70 -54.58 -8.40
CA SER A 42 -42.93 -54.71 -7.59
C SER A 42 -43.86 -53.52 -7.84
N ALA A 43 -44.40 -53.42 -9.06
CA ALA A 43 -45.40 -52.42 -9.39
C ALA A 43 -46.84 -52.82 -8.98
N GLU A 44 -47.05 -53.99 -8.37
CA GLU A 44 -48.42 -54.53 -8.17
C GLU A 44 -48.95 -54.54 -6.72
N GLU A 45 -48.21 -54.05 -5.71
CA GLU A 45 -48.67 -54.14 -4.31
C GLU A 45 -49.12 -52.81 -3.68
N PHE A 46 -49.11 -51.71 -4.44
CA PHE A 46 -49.42 -50.38 -3.90
C PHE A 46 -50.86 -49.90 -4.14
N GLU A 47 -51.66 -50.56 -4.99
CA GLU A 47 -52.97 -50.01 -5.37
C GLU A 47 -54.11 -50.20 -4.36
N ASN A 48 -53.94 -50.97 -3.26
CA ASN A 48 -55.02 -51.25 -2.30
C ASN A 48 -54.61 -51.29 -0.81
N ARG A 49 -53.54 -50.60 -0.40
CA ARG A 49 -53.16 -50.56 1.03
C ARG A 49 -54.01 -49.55 1.81
N ASP A 50 -54.52 -49.96 2.97
CA ASP A 50 -55.23 -49.08 3.90
C ASP A 50 -54.33 -47.89 4.27
N PRO A 51 -54.78 -46.64 4.13
CA PRO A 51 -54.03 -45.45 4.52
C PRO A 51 -53.48 -45.51 5.95
N ALA A 52 -54.16 -46.19 6.88
CA ALA A 52 -53.69 -46.37 8.25
C ALA A 52 -52.44 -47.27 8.33
N ILE A 53 -52.35 -48.30 7.48
CA ILE A 53 -51.18 -49.18 7.40
C ILE A 53 -50.00 -48.43 6.78
N VAL A 54 -50.24 -47.67 5.71
CA VAL A 54 -49.20 -46.81 5.09
C VAL A 54 -48.68 -45.78 6.09
N ALA A 55 -49.57 -45.15 6.87
CA ALA A 55 -49.16 -44.19 7.90
C ALA A 55 -48.32 -44.84 9.01
N ALA A 56 -48.67 -46.07 9.42
CA ALA A 56 -47.89 -46.83 10.40
C ALA A 56 -46.50 -47.20 9.88
N ASP A 57 -46.39 -47.63 8.62
CA ASP A 57 -45.11 -47.97 7.98
C ASP A 57 -44.21 -46.72 7.86
N VAL A 58 -44.77 -45.58 7.45
CA VAL A 58 -44.05 -44.29 7.37
C VAL A 58 -43.59 -43.84 8.77
N ALA A 59 -44.42 -44.00 9.81
CA ALA A 59 -44.05 -43.67 11.18
C ALA A 59 -42.91 -44.58 11.71
N ALA A 60 -42.95 -45.87 11.40
CA ALA A 60 -41.90 -46.81 11.77
C ALA A 60 -40.58 -46.51 11.05
N GLN A 61 -40.64 -46.19 9.75
CA GLN A 61 -39.49 -45.80 8.94
C GLN A 61 -38.84 -44.52 9.45
N THR A 62 -39.63 -43.48 9.70
CA THR A 62 -39.11 -42.19 10.23
C THR A 62 -38.48 -42.36 11.61
N TYR A 63 -39.02 -43.22 12.47
CA TYR A 63 -38.41 -43.53 13.77
C TYR A 63 -37.04 -44.22 13.63
N LEU A 64 -36.93 -45.21 12.73
CA LEU A 64 -35.67 -45.91 12.46
C LEU A 64 -34.61 -44.96 11.87
N GLU A 65 -35.01 -44.09 10.95
CA GLU A 65 -34.12 -43.10 10.35
C GLU A 65 -33.62 -42.09 11.40
N GLN A 66 -34.51 -41.61 12.28
CA GLN A 66 -34.12 -40.68 13.34
C GLN A 66 -33.16 -41.34 14.33
N ASN A 67 -33.41 -42.59 14.72
CA ASN A 67 -32.50 -43.35 15.59
C ASN A 67 -31.13 -43.60 14.94
N ALA A 68 -31.09 -43.85 13.62
CA ALA A 68 -29.84 -43.98 12.87
C ALA A 68 -29.07 -42.65 12.83
N LYS A 69 -29.76 -41.52 12.59
CA LYS A 69 -29.17 -40.17 12.64
C LYS A 69 -28.59 -39.86 14.02
N ASP A 70 -29.35 -40.11 15.08
CA ASP A 70 -28.91 -39.86 16.45
C ASP A 70 -27.68 -40.70 16.82
N LYS A 71 -27.61 -41.96 16.35
CA LYS A 71 -26.43 -42.82 16.54
C LYS A 71 -25.21 -42.29 15.78
N TYR A 72 -25.40 -41.84 14.53
CA TYR A 72 -24.32 -41.29 13.72
C TYR A 72 -23.78 -39.99 14.34
N VAL A 73 -24.66 -39.08 14.75
CA VAL A 73 -24.28 -37.83 15.43
C VAL A 73 -23.50 -38.13 16.70
N LYS A 74 -23.97 -39.08 17.52
CA LYS A 74 -23.25 -39.48 18.74
C LYS A 74 -21.86 -40.03 18.43
N SER A 75 -21.73 -40.91 17.43
CA SER A 75 -20.45 -41.51 17.04
C SER A 75 -19.45 -40.47 16.54
N VAL A 76 -19.89 -39.55 15.65
CA VAL A 76 -19.00 -38.52 15.08
C VAL A 76 -18.56 -37.52 16.15
N VAL A 77 -19.46 -37.13 17.05
CA VAL A 77 -19.14 -36.17 18.12
C VAL A 77 -18.21 -36.82 19.16
N SER A 78 -18.40 -38.10 19.51
CA SER A 78 -17.50 -38.80 20.42
C SER A 78 -16.08 -38.95 19.88
N ASP A 79 -15.92 -39.14 18.56
CA ASP A 79 -14.59 -39.30 17.94
C ASP A 79 -13.80 -37.97 17.87
N ILE A 80 -14.49 -36.83 17.87
CA ILE A 80 -13.87 -35.49 17.83
C ILE A 80 -13.40 -35.05 19.21
N ASP A 81 -14.16 -35.34 20.27
CA ASP A 81 -13.81 -34.94 21.64
C ASP A 81 -12.67 -35.78 22.25
N ASP A 82 -12.43 -37.00 21.76
CA ASP A 82 -11.39 -37.92 22.27
C ASP A 82 -10.09 -37.91 21.44
N ALA A 83 -10.04 -37.10 20.37
CA ALA A 83 -8.84 -36.92 19.57
C ALA A 83 -7.90 -35.88 20.24
N PRO A 84 -6.70 -36.28 20.69
CA PRO A 84 -5.76 -35.32 21.27
C PRO A 84 -5.38 -34.29 20.20
N ILE A 85 -5.59 -33.01 20.52
CA ILE A 85 -5.13 -31.90 19.68
C ILE A 85 -3.64 -32.12 19.42
N PRO A 86 -3.19 -32.16 18.15
CA PRO A 86 -1.78 -32.38 17.85
C PRO A 86 -0.93 -31.36 18.59
N VAL A 87 0.06 -31.82 19.36
CA VAL A 87 0.95 -30.96 20.15
C VAL A 87 1.59 -29.88 19.26
N ASP A 88 1.86 -30.23 18.00
CA ASP A 88 2.39 -29.33 16.98
C ASP A 88 1.47 -28.12 16.72
N GLN A 89 0.15 -28.31 16.64
CA GLN A 89 -0.80 -27.20 16.47
C GLN A 89 -0.83 -26.27 17.68
N VAL A 90 -0.73 -26.82 18.89
CA VAL A 90 -0.67 -26.00 20.12
C VAL A 90 0.60 -25.17 20.14
N THR A 91 1.74 -25.76 19.74
CA THR A 91 3.01 -25.02 19.65
C THR A 91 2.98 -23.93 18.59
N GLU A 92 2.43 -24.21 17.40
CA GLU A 92 2.30 -23.22 16.33
C GLU A 92 1.39 -22.06 16.77
N MET A 93 0.24 -22.37 17.37
CA MET A 93 -0.69 -21.36 17.85
C MET A 93 -0.07 -20.49 18.95
N GLN A 94 0.76 -21.07 19.83
CA GLN A 94 1.53 -20.32 20.82
C GLN A 94 2.56 -19.40 20.16
N THR A 95 3.33 -19.90 19.18
CA THR A 95 4.31 -19.06 18.47
C THR A 95 3.67 -17.89 17.73
N LEU A 96 2.54 -18.12 17.05
CA LEU A 96 1.81 -17.07 16.36
C LEU A 96 1.23 -16.04 17.34
N SER A 97 0.74 -16.50 18.50
CA SER A 97 0.26 -15.60 19.56
C SER A 97 1.39 -14.70 20.09
N ASP A 98 2.57 -15.26 20.31
CA ASP A 98 3.75 -14.52 20.76
C ASP A 98 4.22 -13.50 19.70
N GLU A 99 4.23 -13.89 18.42
CA GLU A 99 4.54 -12.98 17.32
C GLU A 99 3.56 -11.82 17.21
N VAL A 100 2.25 -12.10 17.31
CA VAL A 100 1.21 -11.07 17.33
C VAL A 100 1.40 -10.11 18.51
N ALA A 101 1.75 -10.62 19.69
CA ALA A 101 2.03 -9.79 20.86
C ALA A 101 3.25 -8.88 20.63
N VAL A 102 4.31 -9.39 20.00
CA VAL A 102 5.51 -8.61 19.65
C VAL A 102 5.17 -7.52 18.62
N VAL A 103 4.46 -7.87 17.56
CA VAL A 103 4.06 -6.92 16.52
C VAL A 103 3.17 -5.82 17.11
N LYS A 104 2.21 -6.17 17.97
CA LYS A 104 1.34 -5.22 18.66
C LYS A 104 2.14 -4.21 19.48
N LYS A 105 3.14 -4.67 20.23
CA LYS A 105 4.05 -3.78 21.00
C LYS A 105 4.85 -2.85 20.08
N LYS A 106 5.36 -3.35 18.95
CA LYS A 106 6.09 -2.52 17.96
C LYS A 106 5.19 -1.45 17.35
N VAL A 107 3.95 -1.81 16.97
CA VAL A 107 2.97 -0.87 16.43
C VAL A 107 2.65 0.23 17.44
N GLN A 108 2.48 -0.12 18.72
CA GLN A 108 2.24 0.86 19.78
C GLN A 108 3.43 1.83 19.93
N ALA A 109 4.66 1.31 19.96
CA ALA A 109 5.86 2.14 20.08
C ALA A 109 6.02 3.11 18.88
N VAL A 110 5.77 2.63 17.65
CA VAL A 110 5.81 3.47 16.44
C VAL A 110 4.73 4.55 16.48
N ASN A 111 3.52 4.22 16.95
CA ASN A 111 2.43 5.18 17.09
C ASN A 111 2.77 6.28 18.10
N GLU A 112 3.34 5.92 19.25
CA GLU A 112 3.80 6.89 20.25
C GLU A 112 4.91 7.80 19.71
N GLN A 113 5.88 7.23 18.98
CA GLN A 113 6.92 8.01 18.31
C GLN A 113 6.35 8.96 17.26
N ALA A 114 5.38 8.52 16.45
CA ALA A 114 4.73 9.34 15.44
C ALA A 114 3.98 10.52 16.08
N LYS A 115 3.26 10.30 17.19
CA LYS A 115 2.59 11.37 17.95
C LYS A 115 3.59 12.39 18.50
N SER A 116 4.69 11.92 19.08
CA SER A 116 5.74 12.81 19.61
C SER A 116 6.35 13.68 18.51
N ARG A 117 6.69 13.08 17.35
CA ARG A 117 7.23 13.82 16.20
C ARG A 117 6.23 14.81 15.60
N ALA A 118 4.94 14.47 15.56
CA ALA A 118 3.91 15.39 15.08
C ALA A 118 3.82 16.65 15.96
N LEU A 119 3.90 16.50 17.29
CA LEU A 119 3.94 17.62 18.22
C LEU A 119 5.21 18.47 18.06
N GLU A 120 6.36 17.84 17.83
CA GLU A 120 7.62 18.54 17.60
C GLU A 120 7.58 19.38 16.31
N VAL A 121 7.04 18.83 15.22
CA VAL A 121 6.87 19.57 13.96
C VAL A 121 5.97 20.80 14.16
N GLU A 122 4.89 20.68 14.92
CA GLU A 122 3.99 21.80 15.20
C GLU A 122 4.68 22.88 16.05
N LYS A 123 5.46 22.47 17.05
CA LYS A 123 6.29 23.38 17.84
C LYS A 123 7.27 24.16 16.95
N LEU A 124 8.00 23.46 16.08
CA LEU A 124 8.97 24.10 15.17
C LEU A 124 8.30 25.04 14.16
N ARG A 125 7.07 24.74 13.72
CA ARG A 125 6.30 25.65 12.87
C ARG A 125 5.97 26.96 13.58
N MET A 126 5.57 26.90 14.84
CA MET A 126 5.31 28.10 15.65
C MET A 126 6.59 28.92 15.85
N GLU A 127 7.69 28.27 16.22
CA GLU A 127 8.99 28.93 16.42
C GLU A 127 9.49 29.60 15.13
N ARG A 128 9.34 28.92 13.98
CA ARG A 128 9.66 29.50 12.67
C ARG A 128 8.82 30.73 12.36
N ALA A 129 7.51 30.67 12.60
CA ALA A 129 6.62 31.80 12.36
C ALA A 129 6.97 33.01 13.27
N GLU A 130 7.37 32.76 14.52
CA GLU A 130 7.84 33.78 15.44
C GLU A 130 9.17 34.40 14.97
N ALA A 131 10.14 33.57 14.57
CA ALA A 131 11.41 34.03 14.04
C ALA A 131 11.25 34.85 12.75
N GLU A 132 10.40 34.40 11.81
CA GLU A 132 10.09 35.14 10.58
C GLU A 132 9.43 36.51 10.89
N LYS A 133 8.55 36.57 11.89
CA LYS A 133 7.95 37.83 12.36
C LYS A 133 9.00 38.77 12.96
N ALA A 134 9.91 38.24 13.78
CA ALA A 134 10.99 39.03 14.38
C ALA A 134 11.94 39.61 13.31
N VAL A 135 12.34 38.80 12.33
CA VAL A 135 13.18 39.24 11.20
C VAL A 135 12.47 40.34 10.40
N LYS A 136 11.17 40.19 10.15
CA LYS A 136 10.39 41.22 9.43
C LYS A 136 10.30 42.52 10.22
N MET A 137 10.15 42.47 11.54
CA MET A 137 10.16 43.67 12.39
C MET A 137 11.51 44.38 12.37
N SER A 138 12.63 43.63 12.35
CA SER A 138 13.97 44.21 12.26
C SER A 138 14.26 44.84 10.89
N GLN A 139 13.76 44.25 9.79
CA GLN A 139 13.95 44.83 8.45
C GLN A 139 13.15 46.12 8.21
N VAL A 140 11.97 46.26 8.83
CA VAL A 140 11.11 47.44 8.63
C VAL A 140 11.73 48.72 9.20
N GLU A 141 12.67 48.64 10.13
CA GLU A 141 13.37 49.84 10.64
C GLU A 141 14.56 50.29 9.77
N GLU A 142 15.00 49.48 8.78
CA GLU A 142 16.14 49.81 7.92
C GLU A 142 15.74 50.28 6.51
N ASP A 143 14.46 50.26 6.15
CA ASP A 143 14.00 50.40 4.75
C ASP A 143 13.20 51.69 4.45
N ASP A 144 13.52 52.80 5.10
CA ASP A 144 13.03 54.15 4.69
C ASP A 144 14.17 55.10 4.29
N SER A 145 15.41 54.61 4.25
CA SER A 145 16.53 55.30 3.61
C SER A 145 17.08 54.43 2.49
N THR A 146 16.40 54.44 1.34
CA THR A 146 16.96 53.89 0.09
C THR A 146 18.39 54.40 -0.08
N PRO A 147 19.43 53.57 0.15
CA PRO A 147 20.74 54.01 -0.24
C PRO A 147 20.75 53.91 -1.76
N HIS A 148 21.02 55.04 -2.40
CA HIS A 148 21.42 55.13 -3.79
C HIS A 148 22.73 54.33 -3.96
N HIS A 149 22.65 53.00 -3.86
CA HIS A 149 23.80 52.11 -3.79
C HIS A 149 24.30 51.92 -5.21
N PHE A 150 25.32 52.72 -5.54
CA PHE A 150 26.25 52.55 -6.65
C PHE A 150 25.62 51.99 -7.92
N SER A 151 25.09 52.91 -8.76
CA SER A 151 24.82 52.58 -10.15
C SER A 151 26.07 51.95 -10.74
N CYS A 152 26.05 50.62 -10.89
CA CYS A 152 27.12 49.82 -11.45
C CYS A 152 27.13 50.10 -12.95
N HIS A 153 27.57 51.29 -13.32
CA HIS A 153 27.56 51.77 -14.69
C HIS A 153 28.33 50.76 -15.54
N ASN A 154 27.61 50.21 -16.52
CA ASN A 154 28.08 49.20 -17.47
C ASN A 154 28.20 47.75 -16.95
N LEU A 155 27.57 47.38 -15.84
CA LEU A 155 27.34 45.95 -15.56
C LEU A 155 26.38 45.39 -16.63
N HIS A 156 26.86 44.41 -17.40
CA HIS A 156 26.11 43.76 -18.46
C HIS A 156 25.34 42.55 -17.96
N GLU A 157 25.97 41.74 -17.11
CA GLU A 157 25.40 40.49 -16.61
C GLU A 157 25.94 40.17 -15.21
N SER A 158 25.11 39.60 -14.36
CA SER A 158 25.50 39.02 -13.07
C SER A 158 24.93 37.62 -12.93
N PHE A 159 25.75 36.65 -12.58
CA PHE A 159 25.33 35.26 -12.42
C PHE A 159 26.03 34.61 -11.23
N SER A 160 25.26 33.94 -10.36
CA SER A 160 25.80 33.17 -9.24
C SER A 160 25.94 31.71 -9.67
N ALA A 161 27.19 31.26 -9.87
CA ALA A 161 27.47 29.89 -10.29
C ALA A 161 27.31 28.89 -9.14
N SER A 162 27.55 29.33 -7.90
CA SER A 162 27.35 28.55 -6.67
C SER A 162 27.10 29.48 -5.47
N GLU A 163 26.85 28.91 -4.29
CA GLU A 163 26.72 29.68 -3.04
C GLU A 163 27.97 30.53 -2.72
N ASN A 164 29.14 30.11 -3.19
CA ASN A 164 30.43 30.75 -2.91
C ASN A 164 31.05 31.43 -4.13
N GLU A 165 30.32 31.63 -5.23
CA GLU A 165 30.89 32.14 -6.48
C GLU A 165 29.92 33.06 -7.21
N LEU A 166 30.36 34.29 -7.49
CA LEU A 166 29.59 35.31 -8.19
C LEU A 166 30.38 35.85 -9.39
N HIS A 167 29.76 35.82 -10.56
CA HIS A 167 30.31 36.32 -11.82
C HIS A 167 29.66 37.65 -12.17
N LEU A 168 30.47 38.65 -12.50
CA LEU A 168 30.02 39.99 -12.90
C LEU A 168 30.68 40.36 -14.22
N THR A 169 29.90 40.49 -15.29
CA THR A 169 30.39 40.87 -16.62
C THR A 169 30.08 42.33 -16.87
N TYR A 170 31.11 43.13 -17.14
CA TYR A 170 31.01 44.56 -17.44
C TYR A 170 31.34 44.83 -18.91
N LYS A 171 30.65 45.81 -19.49
CA LYS A 171 30.89 46.27 -20.87
C LYS A 171 31.64 47.59 -20.88
N LEU A 172 32.92 47.56 -21.23
CA LEU A 172 33.71 48.78 -21.41
C LEU A 172 33.51 49.36 -22.81
N SER A 173 32.89 50.54 -22.86
CA SER A 173 32.80 51.35 -24.08
C SER A 173 33.92 52.40 -24.07
N ALA A 174 35.04 52.13 -24.74
CA ALA A 174 36.11 53.09 -24.96
C ALA A 174 36.23 53.44 -26.46
N PRO A 175 35.86 54.66 -26.89
CA PRO A 175 36.04 55.10 -28.28
C PRO A 175 37.54 55.26 -28.61
N PRO A 176 38.02 54.94 -29.83
CA PRO A 176 37.30 54.47 -31.03
C PRO A 176 37.29 52.93 -31.21
N SER A 177 37.44 52.14 -30.14
CA SER A 177 37.58 50.67 -30.25
C SER A 177 36.28 49.89 -30.06
N THR A 178 36.23 48.65 -30.57
CA THR A 178 35.11 47.70 -30.36
C THR A 178 34.87 47.50 -28.85
N PRO A 179 33.61 47.43 -28.38
CA PRO A 179 33.31 47.28 -26.96
C PRO A 179 33.92 46.01 -26.41
N LYS A 180 34.60 46.11 -25.27
CA LYS A 180 35.26 44.98 -24.60
C LYS A 180 34.41 44.53 -23.41
N LEU A 181 34.27 43.23 -23.23
CA LEU A 181 33.64 42.65 -22.04
C LEU A 181 34.73 42.23 -21.06
N ILE A 182 34.54 42.55 -19.78
CA ILE A 182 35.39 42.10 -18.67
C ILE A 182 34.52 41.34 -17.69
N THR A 183 34.91 40.11 -17.36
CA THR A 183 34.24 39.31 -16.34
C THR A 183 35.09 39.26 -15.07
N LEU A 184 34.51 39.68 -13.95
CA LEU A 184 35.07 39.54 -12.62
C LEU A 184 34.43 38.33 -11.94
N ILE A 185 35.24 37.44 -11.39
CA ILE A 185 34.78 36.27 -10.63
C ILE A 185 35.16 36.48 -9.17
N LEU A 186 34.16 36.57 -8.32
CA LEU A 186 34.28 36.72 -6.88
C LEU A 186 34.07 35.35 -6.23
N ILE A 187 35.10 34.86 -5.52
CA ILE A 187 35.06 33.58 -4.82
C ILE A 187 35.04 33.85 -3.32
N PHE A 188 33.98 33.39 -2.65
CA PHE A 188 33.80 33.55 -1.21
C PHE A 188 34.34 32.31 -0.49
N ALA A 189 35.40 32.49 0.30
CA ALA A 189 35.89 31.41 1.14
C ALA A 189 34.92 31.19 2.32
N PRO A 190 34.50 29.95 2.63
CA PRO A 190 33.45 29.63 3.63
C PRO A 190 33.75 30.04 5.08
N LYS A 191 34.85 30.76 5.35
CA LYS A 191 35.22 31.29 6.68
C LYS A 191 35.74 32.74 6.67
N ALA A 192 35.72 33.44 5.53
CA ALA A 192 36.26 34.79 5.44
C ALA A 192 35.13 35.83 5.44
N ARG A 193 34.54 36.12 6.60
CA ARG A 193 33.69 37.32 6.82
C ARG A 193 34.53 38.60 6.98
N GLN A 194 35.70 38.69 6.35
CA GLN A 194 36.54 39.89 6.37
C GLN A 194 37.10 40.14 4.97
N LEU A 195 36.59 41.17 4.32
CA LEU A 195 37.21 41.76 3.15
C LEU A 195 38.45 42.51 3.64
N VAL A 196 39.64 42.05 3.26
CA VAL A 196 40.89 42.78 3.52
C VAL A 196 40.90 43.99 2.60
N THR A 197 40.85 45.18 3.18
CA THR A 197 41.10 46.45 2.48
C THR A 197 42.57 46.48 2.05
N ALA A 198 42.81 46.43 0.74
CA ALA A 198 44.12 46.72 0.18
C ALA A 198 44.30 48.25 0.11
N ASN A 199 45.33 48.76 0.80
CA ASN A 199 45.83 50.14 0.67
C ASN A 199 46.59 50.33 -0.65
#